data_AF-A0AB37I9L7-F1
#
_entry.id   AF-A0AB37I9L7-F1
#
_cell.length_a   1.000
_cell.length_b   1.000
_cell.length_c   1.000
_cell.angle_alpha   90.00
_cell.angle_beta   90.00
_cell.angle_gamma   90.00
#
_symmetry.space_group_name_H-M   'P 1'
#
loop_
_entity.id
_entity.type
_entity.pdbx_description
1 polymer ?
#
loop_
_entity_poly.entity_id
_entity_poly.type
_entity_poly.pdbx_seq_one_letter_code
_entity_poly.pdbx_strand_id
1 'polypeptide(L)'
;MQRTFFFELLKLGKIPVIVHPERNTFFAKDPNRLLPYLEMGCLTQLTAPSYLGRFGKEIQKTAKKMVKYNLVQMIASDAHGVERRSFCLKECYEQIAKDFNNEKVEQMKQVAKDLINGEQIHYPTYQAIKKKKFGLF
;
A
#
# COMPACT_ATOMS: atom_id res chain seq x y z
N MET A 1 16.69 13.05 7.03
CA MET A 1 16.41 12.54 8.39
C MET A 1 15.67 11.20 8.36
N GLN A 2 14.42 11.08 7.86
CA GLN A 2 13.70 9.79 7.87
C GLN A 2 14.30 8.70 6.95
N ARG A 3 14.81 9.07 5.75
CA ARG A 3 15.42 8.10 4.82
C ARG A 3 16.69 7.44 5.38
N THR A 4 17.50 8.21 6.11
CA THR A 4 18.70 7.70 6.78
C THR A 4 18.33 6.64 7.81
N PHE A 5 17.26 6.86 8.58
CA PHE A 5 16.78 5.89 9.56
C PHE A 5 16.33 4.56 8.93
N PHE A 6 15.54 4.61 7.84
CA PHE A 6 15.12 3.38 7.15
C PHE A 6 16.30 2.63 6.52
N PHE A 7 17.28 3.36 5.98
CA PHE A 7 18.48 2.75 5.43
C PHE A 7 19.29 2.01 6.51
N GLU A 8 19.43 2.60 7.70
CA GLU A 8 20.10 1.92 8.83
C GLU A 8 19.33 0.68 9.31
N LEU A 9 17.98 0.71 9.34
CA LEU A 9 17.19 -0.49 9.65
C LEU A 9 17.43 -1.62 8.64
N LEU A 10 17.47 -1.29 7.35
CA LEU A 10 17.73 -2.27 6.30
C LEU A 10 19.14 -2.88 6.41
N LYS A 11 20.16 -2.09 6.76
CA LYS A 11 21.50 -2.62 7.06
C LYS A 11 21.53 -3.60 8.23
N LEU A 12 20.63 -3.42 9.21
CA LEU A 12 20.45 -4.34 10.33
C LEU A 12 19.58 -5.57 9.99
N GLY A 13 19.25 -5.77 8.71
CA GLY A 13 18.39 -6.85 8.24
C GLY A 13 16.94 -6.70 8.66
N LYS A 14 16.49 -5.48 9.00
CA LYS A 14 15.09 -5.18 9.35
C LYS A 14 14.40 -4.52 8.16
N ILE A 15 13.28 -5.10 7.71
CA ILE A 15 12.49 -4.55 6.60
C ILE A 15 11.45 -3.57 7.17
N PRO A 16 11.55 -2.25 6.89
CA PRO A 16 10.57 -1.29 7.34
C PRO A 16 9.26 -1.42 6.55
N VAL A 17 8.12 -1.34 7.24
CA VAL A 17 6.79 -1.31 6.61
C VAL A 17 6.14 0.05 6.89
N ILE A 18 5.93 0.83 5.83
CA ILE A 18 5.20 2.10 5.91
C ILE A 18 3.70 1.78 5.89
N VAL A 19 3.09 1.90 7.05
CA VAL A 19 1.67 1.62 7.25
C VAL A 19 0.79 2.79 6.80
N HIS A 20 -0.39 2.45 6.30
CA HIS A 20 -1.48 3.35 5.91
C HIS A 20 -1.05 4.65 5.20
N PRO A 21 -0.20 4.60 4.14
CA PRO A 21 0.29 5.80 3.47
C PRO A 21 -0.83 6.61 2.81
N GLU A 22 -1.98 5.99 2.50
CA GLU A 22 -3.15 6.66 1.95
C GLU A 22 -3.82 7.64 2.91
N ARG A 23 -3.56 7.50 4.22
CA ARG A 23 -4.05 8.40 5.28
C ARG A 23 -3.02 9.46 5.69
N ASN A 24 -1.77 9.29 5.26
CA ASN A 24 -0.72 10.26 5.49
C ASN A 24 -0.77 11.36 4.42
N THR A 25 -0.95 12.62 4.82
CA THR A 25 -1.12 13.75 3.88
C THR A 25 0.09 13.96 2.96
N PHE A 26 1.30 13.60 3.38
CA PHE A 26 2.50 13.71 2.55
C PHE A 26 2.47 12.71 1.39
N PHE A 27 2.12 11.44 1.65
CA PHE A 27 2.00 10.41 0.60
C PHE A 27 0.70 10.52 -0.19
N ALA A 28 -0.42 10.89 0.44
CA ALA A 28 -1.71 11.03 -0.25
C ALA A 28 -1.70 12.16 -1.29
N LYS A 29 -1.01 13.28 -1.01
CA LYS A 29 -0.85 14.39 -1.96
C LYS A 29 -0.07 13.99 -3.22
N ASP A 30 0.95 13.14 -3.07
CA ASP A 30 1.73 12.62 -4.19
C ASP A 30 2.23 11.20 -3.89
N PRO A 31 1.50 10.15 -4.34
CA PRO A 31 1.87 8.76 -4.05
C PRO A 31 3.24 8.37 -4.58
N ASN A 32 3.78 9.05 -5.60
CA ASN A 32 5.13 8.79 -6.11
C ASN A 32 6.21 9.07 -5.06
N ARG A 33 5.89 9.79 -3.97
CA ARG A 33 6.79 9.95 -2.82
C ARG A 33 7.13 8.63 -2.13
N LEU A 34 6.38 7.55 -2.38
CA LEU A 34 6.69 6.21 -1.90
C LEU A 34 7.83 5.55 -2.69
N LEU A 35 8.05 5.92 -3.96
CA LEU A 35 9.02 5.24 -4.85
C LEU A 35 10.43 5.15 -4.23
N PRO A 36 11.03 6.22 -3.67
CA PRO A 36 12.38 6.11 -3.11
C PRO A 36 12.48 5.18 -1.89
N TYR A 37 11.37 4.93 -1.21
CA TYR A 37 11.34 3.98 -0.08
C TYR A 37 11.21 2.54 -0.59
N LEU A 38 10.37 2.33 -1.61
CA LEU A 38 10.22 1.03 -2.28
C LEU A 38 11.51 0.62 -3.00
N GLU A 39 12.21 1.56 -3.62
CA GLU A 39 13.54 1.38 -4.25
C GLU A 39 14.61 0.97 -3.24
N MET A 40 14.50 1.45 -2.00
CA MET A 40 15.42 1.08 -0.92
C MET A 40 15.13 -0.32 -0.36
N GLY A 41 13.95 -0.91 -0.64
CA GLY A 41 13.52 -2.18 -0.07
C GLY A 41 12.55 -2.06 1.11
N CYS A 42 11.99 -0.87 1.38
CA CYS A 42 10.87 -0.75 2.30
C CYS A 42 9.61 -1.33 1.67
N LEU A 43 8.70 -1.82 2.51
CA LEU A 43 7.35 -2.24 2.11
C LEU A 43 6.33 -1.21 2.53
N THR A 44 5.13 -1.35 2.00
CA THR A 44 4.00 -0.46 2.27
C THR A 44 2.72 -1.27 2.43
N GLN A 45 1.90 -0.88 3.40
CA GLN A 45 0.67 -1.57 3.78
C GLN A 45 -0.53 -0.62 3.72
N LEU A 46 -1.56 -0.99 2.96
CA LEU A 46 -2.80 -0.23 2.81
C LEU A 46 -3.88 -0.71 3.79
N THR A 47 -4.67 0.20 4.34
CA THR A 47 -5.82 -0.13 5.19
C THR A 47 -7.04 -0.56 4.37
N ALA A 48 -7.61 -1.74 4.64
CA ALA A 48 -8.76 -2.27 3.91
C ALA A 48 -9.98 -1.31 3.87
N PRO A 49 -10.43 -0.72 5.00
CA PRO A 49 -11.46 0.31 5.01
C PRO A 49 -11.18 1.52 4.08
N SER A 50 -9.92 1.90 3.87
CA SER A 50 -9.56 2.98 2.94
C SER A 50 -9.92 2.63 1.50
N TYR A 51 -9.61 1.39 1.07
CA TYR A 51 -9.91 0.90 -0.28
C TYR A 51 -11.41 0.78 -0.56
N LEU A 52 -12.16 0.38 0.48
CA LEU A 52 -13.62 0.27 0.44
C LEU A 52 -14.33 1.64 0.55
N GLY A 53 -13.59 2.73 0.80
CA GLY A 53 -14.15 4.09 0.86
C GLY A 53 -14.81 4.45 2.19
N ARG A 54 -14.61 3.65 3.24
CA ARG A 54 -15.16 3.89 4.58
C ARG A 54 -14.58 5.12 5.28
N PHE A 55 -13.42 5.62 4.80
CA PHE A 55 -12.80 6.87 5.26
C PHE A 55 -12.99 8.05 4.29
N GLY A 56 -13.88 7.91 3.30
CA GLY A 56 -14.20 8.97 2.34
C GLY A 56 -13.57 8.78 0.96
N LYS A 57 -14.17 9.46 -0.03
CA LYS A 57 -13.89 9.28 -1.46
C LYS A 57 -12.46 9.65 -1.86
N GLU A 58 -11.87 10.69 -1.25
CA GLU A 58 -10.50 11.12 -1.58
C GLU A 58 -9.45 10.10 -1.13
N ILE A 59 -9.62 9.53 0.08
CA ILE A 59 -8.77 8.45 0.57
C ILE A 59 -8.96 7.21 -0.31
N GLN A 60 -10.19 6.87 -0.66
CA GLN A 60 -10.48 5.74 -1.55
C GLN A 60 -9.78 5.87 -2.90
N LYS A 61 -9.86 7.04 -3.52
CA LYS A 61 -9.23 7.33 -4.81
C LYS A 61 -7.70 7.18 -4.72
N THR A 62 -7.11 7.65 -3.63
CA THR A 62 -5.68 7.51 -3.35
C THR A 62 -5.31 6.04 -3.14
N ALA A 63 -6.07 5.32 -2.34
CA ALA A 63 -5.90 3.89 -2.07
C ALA A 63 -5.95 3.06 -3.36
N LYS A 64 -6.98 3.27 -4.19
CA LYS A 64 -7.12 2.59 -5.50
C LYS A 64 -5.96 2.91 -6.45
N LYS A 65 -5.47 4.16 -6.45
CA LYS A 65 -4.26 4.52 -7.24
C LYS A 65 -3.03 3.77 -6.72
N MET A 66 -2.78 3.77 -5.41
CA MET A 66 -1.63 3.08 -4.84
C MET A 66 -1.64 1.58 -5.20
N VAL A 67 -2.80 0.92 -5.10
CA VAL A 67 -2.96 -0.48 -5.55
C VAL A 67 -2.71 -0.61 -7.05
N LYS A 68 -3.34 0.22 -7.89
CA LYS A 68 -3.20 0.17 -9.35
C LYS A 68 -1.74 0.19 -9.81
N TYR A 69 -0.92 1.05 -9.19
CA TYR A 69 0.47 1.27 -9.55
C TYR A 69 1.47 0.45 -8.70
N ASN A 70 0.98 -0.54 -7.95
CA ASN A 70 1.75 -1.42 -7.05
C ASN A 70 2.60 -0.65 -6.01
N LEU A 71 2.16 0.55 -5.62
CA LEU A 71 2.80 1.36 -4.58
C LEU A 71 2.47 0.87 -3.16
N VAL A 72 1.59 -0.13 -3.04
CA VAL A 72 1.27 -0.88 -1.81
C VAL A 72 1.46 -2.36 -2.07
N GLN A 73 2.23 -3.04 -1.21
CA GLN A 73 2.56 -4.46 -1.40
C GLN A 73 1.63 -5.39 -0.63
N MET A 74 0.95 -4.89 0.41
CA MET A 74 0.02 -5.70 1.22
C MET A 74 -1.16 -4.88 1.75
N ILE A 75 -2.20 -5.57 2.20
CA ILE A 75 -3.40 -4.99 2.81
C ILE A 75 -3.51 -5.51 4.25
N ALA A 76 -3.90 -4.65 5.18
CA ALA A 76 -4.31 -5.06 6.53
C ALA A 76 -5.61 -4.36 6.93
N SER A 77 -6.32 -4.92 7.91
CA SER A 77 -7.59 -4.36 8.37
C SER A 77 -7.43 -3.04 9.12
N ASP A 78 -6.37 -2.91 9.92
CA ASP A 78 -6.21 -1.88 10.95
C ASP A 78 -7.48 -1.80 11.83
N ALA A 79 -8.00 -2.97 12.21
CA ALA A 79 -9.24 -3.11 12.96
C ALA A 79 -9.05 -2.72 14.43
N HIS A 80 -10.05 -2.04 15.01
CA HIS A 80 -10.08 -1.65 16.43
C HIS A 80 -11.38 -2.10 17.13
N GLY A 81 -12.12 -3.04 16.52
CA GLY A 81 -13.37 -3.59 17.05
C GLY A 81 -14.30 -4.09 15.94
N VAL A 82 -15.38 -4.77 16.32
CA VAL A 82 -16.34 -5.37 15.37
C VAL A 82 -17.35 -4.39 14.79
N GLU A 83 -17.60 -3.25 15.45
CA GLU A 83 -18.63 -2.29 15.05
C GLU A 83 -18.07 -1.10 14.25
N ARG A 84 -17.06 -0.39 14.78
CA ARG A 84 -16.58 0.88 14.18
C ARG A 84 -15.46 0.71 13.17
N ARG A 85 -14.43 -0.07 13.50
CA ARG A 85 -13.26 -0.36 12.64
C ARG A 85 -13.18 -1.88 12.44
N SER A 86 -14.17 -2.42 11.75
CA SER A 86 -14.25 -3.85 11.45
C SER A 86 -13.21 -4.28 10.41
N PHE A 87 -12.96 -5.58 10.34
CA PHE A 87 -11.81 -6.12 9.63
C PHE A 87 -11.84 -5.90 8.12
N CYS A 88 -13.00 -6.16 7.49
CA CYS A 88 -13.30 -5.90 6.08
C CYS A 88 -12.28 -6.43 5.05
N LEU A 89 -11.36 -7.32 5.47
CA LEU A 89 -10.25 -7.75 4.64
C LEU A 89 -10.73 -8.64 3.49
N LYS A 90 -11.68 -9.54 3.76
CA LYS A 90 -12.34 -10.37 2.74
C LYS A 90 -13.02 -9.52 1.67
N GLU A 91 -13.89 -8.60 2.10
CA GLU A 91 -14.60 -7.66 1.22
C GLU A 91 -13.61 -6.81 0.39
N CYS A 92 -12.52 -6.34 1.01
CA CYS A 92 -11.49 -5.58 0.33
C CYS A 92 -10.78 -6.40 -0.75
N TYR A 93 -10.40 -7.65 -0.47
CA TYR A 93 -9.80 -8.54 -1.46
C TYR A 93 -10.76 -8.87 -2.60
N GLU A 94 -12.04 -9.12 -2.30
CA GLU A 94 -13.07 -9.30 -3.33
C GLU A 94 -13.21 -8.07 -4.24
N GLN A 95 -13.14 -6.86 -3.67
CA GLN A 95 -13.17 -5.63 -4.47
C GLN A 95 -11.89 -5.43 -5.29
N ILE A 96 -10.71 -5.77 -4.77
CA ILE A 96 -9.44 -5.71 -5.52
C ILE A 96 -9.47 -6.72 -6.67
N ALA A 97 -9.98 -7.93 -6.44
CA ALA A 97 -10.13 -8.94 -7.48
C ALA A 97 -11.05 -8.46 -8.62
N LYS A 98 -12.16 -7.79 -8.28
CA LYS A 98 -13.08 -7.19 -9.26
C LYS A 98 -12.45 -6.02 -10.03
N ASP A 99 -11.71 -5.16 -9.35
CA ASP A 99 -11.09 -3.97 -9.95
C ASP A 99 -9.86 -4.33 -10.82
N PHE A 100 -9.21 -5.47 -10.53
CA PHE A 100 -8.01 -5.95 -11.22
C PHE A 100 -8.14 -7.44 -11.57
N ASN A 101 -7.64 -8.34 -10.73
CA ASN A 101 -7.71 -9.78 -10.90
C ASN A 101 -7.35 -10.50 -9.59
N ASN A 102 -7.59 -11.81 -9.53
CA ASN A 102 -7.24 -12.64 -8.37
C ASN A 102 -5.72 -12.74 -8.16
N GLU A 103 -4.92 -12.72 -9.23
CA GLU A 103 -3.46 -12.80 -9.14
C GLU A 103 -2.89 -11.68 -8.25
N LYS A 104 -3.40 -10.46 -8.40
CA LYS A 104 -2.98 -9.31 -7.59
C LYS A 104 -3.31 -9.47 -6.12
N VAL A 105 -4.45 -10.08 -5.81
CA VAL A 105 -4.84 -10.41 -4.43
C VAL A 105 -3.89 -11.44 -3.84
N GLU A 106 -3.60 -12.51 -4.58
CA GLU A 106 -2.69 -13.57 -4.12
C GLU A 106 -1.27 -13.05 -3.93
N GLN A 107 -0.77 -12.18 -4.82
CA GLN A 107 0.51 -11.49 -4.63
C GLN A 107 0.54 -10.68 -3.32
N MET A 108 -0.51 -9.92 -3.02
CA MET A 108 -0.57 -9.13 -1.78
C MET A 108 -0.65 -9.99 -0.52
N LYS A 109 -1.35 -11.13 -0.58
CA LYS A 109 -1.39 -12.11 0.52
C LYS A 109 -0.04 -12.80 0.70
N GLN A 110 0.62 -13.16 -0.40
CA GLN A 110 1.93 -13.81 -0.37
C GLN A 110 2.98 -12.90 0.27
N VAL A 111 3.02 -11.61 -0.08
CA VAL A 111 3.91 -10.64 0.58
C VAL A 111 3.71 -10.63 2.10
N ALA A 112 2.45 -10.62 2.56
CA ALA A 112 2.16 -10.61 4.00
C ALA A 112 2.61 -11.92 4.68
N LYS A 113 2.43 -13.06 3.99
CA LYS A 113 2.89 -14.38 4.46
C LYS A 113 4.41 -14.43 4.56
N ASP A 114 5.11 -14.04 3.50
CA ASP A 114 6.58 -14.06 3.42
C ASP A 114 7.17 -13.18 4.53
N LEU A 115 6.60 -11.97 4.71
CA LEU A 115 7.05 -11.02 5.74
C LEU A 115 6.93 -11.61 7.14
N ILE A 116 5.82 -12.27 7.48
CA ILE A 116 5.60 -12.84 8.82
C ILE A 116 6.51 -14.05 9.05
N ASN A 117 6.77 -14.84 8.01
CA ASN A 117 7.63 -16.02 8.09
C ASN A 117 9.13 -15.69 8.05
N GLY A 118 9.51 -14.44 7.73
CA GLY A 118 10.90 -14.07 7.49
C GLY A 118 11.48 -14.69 6.21
N GLU A 119 10.61 -15.01 5.25
CA GLU A 119 10.99 -15.55 3.95
C GLU A 119 11.42 -14.43 2.99
N GLN A 120 12.01 -14.81 1.86
CA GLN A 120 12.34 -13.87 0.80
C GLN A 120 11.06 -13.32 0.18
N ILE A 121 10.89 -11.99 0.23
CA ILE A 121 9.66 -11.33 -0.21
C ILE A 121 9.75 -10.98 -1.69
N HIS A 122 8.77 -11.44 -2.47
CA HIS A 122 8.63 -11.11 -3.88
C HIS A 122 7.35 -10.31 -4.11
N TYR A 123 7.44 -9.21 -4.85
CA TYR A 123 6.29 -8.41 -5.24
C TYR A 123 6.44 -7.83 -6.65
N PRO A 124 5.33 -7.51 -7.33
CA PRO A 124 5.37 -6.92 -8.67
C PRO A 124 6.09 -5.57 -8.70
N THR A 125 6.70 -5.25 -9.83
CA THR A 125 7.33 -3.94 -10.06
C THR A 125 6.29 -2.82 -9.90
N TYR A 126 6.65 -1.81 -9.13
CA TYR A 126 5.88 -0.58 -8.98
C TYR A 126 6.09 0.37 -10.15
N GLN A 127 5.08 1.21 -10.40
CA GLN A 127 5.08 2.14 -11.52
C GLN A 127 4.85 3.56 -11.03
N ALA A 128 5.61 4.51 -11.56
CA ALA A 128 5.36 5.92 -11.29
C ALA A 128 4.01 6.35 -11.89
N ILE A 129 3.22 7.09 -11.10
CA ILE A 129 1.97 7.71 -11.55
C ILE A 129 2.33 8.93 -12.40
N LYS A 130 2.10 8.86 -13.71
CA LYS A 130 2.25 10.01 -14.61
C LYS A 130 1.20 11.07 -14.29
N LYS A 131 1.62 12.31 -14.03
CA LYS A 131 0.70 13.45 -13.90
C LYS A 131 0.13 13.77 -15.28
N LYS A 132 -1.19 13.92 -15.40
CA LYS A 132 -1.79 14.47 -16.63
C LYS A 132 -1.25 15.88 -16.79
N LYS A 133 -0.53 16.15 -17.88
CA LYS A 133 -0.30 17.53 -18.32
C LYS A 133 -1.66 18.05 -18.77
N PHE A 134 -2.30 18.88 -17.95
CA PHE A 134 -3.36 19.74 -18.48
C PHE A 134 -2.63 20.74 -19.38
N GLY A 135 -2.78 20.55 -20.69
CA GLY A 135 -2.35 21.52 -21.68
C GLY A 135 -3.17 22.78 -21.49
N LEU A 136 -2.50 23.93 -21.42
CA LEU A 136 -3.11 25.18 -21.84
C LEU A 136 -3.50 25.00 -23.31
N PHE A 137 -4.81 24.95 -23.56
CA PHE A 137 -5.42 25.37 -24.80
C PHE A 137 -6.44 26.44 -24.44
#